data_AF-A0A2G2DF74-F1
#
_entry.id   AF-A0A2G2DF74-F1
#
_cell.length_a   1.000
_cell.length_b   1.000
_cell.length_c   1.000
_cell.angle_alpha   90.00
_cell.angle_beta   90.00
_cell.angle_gamma   90.00
#
_symmetry.space_group_name_H-M   'P 1'
#
loop_
_entity.id
_entity.type
_entity.pdbx_description
1 polymer ?
#
loop_
_entity_poly.entity_id
_entity_poly.type
_entity_poly.pdbx_seq_one_letter_code
_entity_poly.pdbx_strand_id
1 'polypeptide(L)'
;MWRSQMRNFSILAVLILPLLVAAESASADPLRNFKSADADKSGSLEAPEFRNFIDLLADGGNRMARTVRASRAYGIALSRVDYNNDGRVSGDELKRYDKAN
;
A
#
# COMPACT_ATOMS: atom_id res chain seq x y z
N MET A 1 -49.40 -21.07 -14.62
CA MET A 1 -48.97 -20.04 -15.60
C MET A 1 -47.96 -19.14 -14.88
N TRP A 2 -46.65 -19.34 -15.08
CA TRP A 2 -45.80 -18.71 -16.13
C TRP A 2 -45.55 -17.22 -15.80
N ARG A 3 -44.34 -16.65 -15.69
CA ARG A 3 -42.95 -17.05 -15.98
C ARG A 3 -41.99 -16.15 -15.21
N SER A 4 -40.82 -16.71 -14.93
CA SER A 4 -39.58 -16.04 -14.55
C SER A 4 -39.14 -15.00 -15.59
N GLN A 5 -38.59 -13.88 -15.13
CA GLN A 5 -37.64 -13.10 -15.94
C GLN A 5 -36.61 -12.44 -15.02
N MET A 6 -35.62 -13.23 -14.60
CA MET A 6 -34.35 -12.69 -14.10
C MET A 6 -33.70 -11.87 -15.21
N ARG A 7 -33.42 -10.60 -14.94
CA ARG A 7 -32.72 -9.72 -15.87
C ARG A 7 -31.48 -9.14 -15.18
N ASN A 8 -30.35 -9.66 -15.64
CA ASN A 8 -29.03 -9.03 -15.71
C ASN A 8 -28.23 -8.88 -14.41
N PHE A 9 -27.35 -9.88 -14.18
CA PHE A 9 -26.10 -9.69 -13.45
C PHE A 9 -25.20 -8.74 -14.26
N SER A 10 -25.05 -7.50 -13.80
CA SER A 10 -23.94 -6.60 -14.17
C SER A 10 -23.89 -5.43 -13.20
N ILE A 11 -23.22 -5.62 -12.06
CA ILE A 11 -22.56 -4.51 -11.37
C ILE A 11 -21.15 -5.01 -11.04
N LEU A 12 -20.27 -4.90 -12.03
CA LEU A 12 -18.83 -4.87 -11.79
C LEU A 12 -18.55 -3.75 -10.78
N ALA A 13 -17.77 -4.10 -9.77
CA ALA A 13 -17.49 -3.34 -8.57
C ALA A 13 -17.19 -1.85 -8.82
N VAL A 14 -18.16 -0.98 -8.50
CA VAL A 14 -17.92 0.44 -8.26
C VAL A 14 -17.45 0.56 -6.81
N LEU A 15 -16.15 0.36 -6.57
CA LEU A 15 -15.46 0.82 -5.37
C LEU A 15 -14.77 2.15 -5.69
N ILE A 16 -15.56 3.15 -6.08
CA ILE A 16 -15.12 4.54 -6.09
C ILE A 16 -15.29 5.03 -4.66
N LEU A 17 -14.20 5.07 -3.88
CA LEU A 17 -14.17 5.73 -2.59
C LEU A 17 -13.83 7.21 -2.82
N PRO A 18 -14.73 8.18 -2.60
CA PRO A 18 -14.34 9.57 -2.58
C PRO A 18 -13.85 9.90 -1.17
N LEU A 19 -12.59 10.34 -0.99
CA LEU A 19 -12.26 11.18 0.16
C LEU A 19 -11.01 12.04 -0.07
N LEU A 20 -11.25 13.22 -0.62
CA LEU A 20 -10.38 14.39 -0.51
C LEU A 20 -10.45 14.91 0.94
N VAL A 21 -9.48 14.58 1.80
CA VAL A 21 -9.16 15.36 3.02
C VAL A 21 -7.67 15.23 3.35
N ALA A 22 -6.94 16.35 3.17
CA ALA A 22 -5.76 16.91 3.87
C ALA A 22 -4.79 16.02 4.66
N ALA A 23 -3.60 15.66 4.14
CA ALA A 23 -2.42 15.27 4.94
C ALA A 23 -1.22 15.98 4.34
N GLU A 24 -1.29 17.30 4.45
CA GLU A 24 -0.06 18.03 4.70
C GLU A 24 0.47 17.53 6.05
N SER A 25 1.76 17.19 6.12
CA SER A 25 2.53 16.84 7.34
C SER A 25 2.42 15.41 7.88
N ALA A 26 2.95 14.45 7.12
CA ALA A 26 3.77 13.41 7.74
C ALA A 26 5.22 13.66 7.30
N SER A 27 5.92 14.55 8.01
CA SER A 27 7.38 14.72 7.95
C SER A 27 8.09 13.52 8.59
N ALA A 28 7.68 12.32 8.22
CA ALA A 28 8.41 11.10 8.48
C ALA A 28 9.21 10.85 7.20
N ASP A 29 10.50 11.16 7.25
CA ASP A 29 11.44 10.91 6.16
C ASP A 29 11.30 9.43 5.72
N PRO A 30 10.83 9.17 4.48
CA PRO A 30 10.58 7.81 4.02
C PRO A 30 11.83 6.93 4.07
N LEU A 31 13.03 7.52 3.86
CA LEU A 31 14.29 6.79 3.98
C LEU A 31 14.60 6.43 5.43
N ARG A 32 14.27 7.28 6.41
CA ARG A 32 14.46 6.95 7.83
C ARG A 32 13.59 5.78 8.26
N ASN A 33 12.33 5.75 7.82
CA ASN A 33 11.44 4.63 8.11
C ASN A 33 11.87 3.35 7.37
N PHE A 34 12.35 3.49 6.12
CA PHE A 34 12.92 2.38 5.36
C PHE A 34 14.12 1.75 6.08
N LYS A 35 15.09 2.58 6.49
CA LYS A 35 16.27 2.13 7.25
C LYS A 35 15.93 1.53 8.61
N SER A 36 14.81 1.93 9.21
CA SER A 36 14.35 1.36 10.48
C SER A 36 13.65 0.02 10.30
N ALA A 37 13.10 -0.24 9.11
CA ALA A 37 12.39 -1.47 8.77
C ALA A 37 13.30 -2.53 8.15
N ASP A 38 14.34 -2.12 7.43
CA ASP A 38 15.43 -2.96 6.88
C ASP A 38 16.34 -3.45 8.02
N ALA A 39 15.87 -4.49 8.72
CA ALA A 39 16.49 -4.99 9.94
C ALA A 39 17.75 -5.80 9.61
N ASP A 40 17.75 -6.50 8.48
CA ASP A 40 18.89 -7.26 7.99
C ASP A 40 19.91 -6.40 7.22
N LYS A 41 19.57 -5.14 6.91
CA LYS A 41 20.39 -4.18 6.16
C LYS A 41 20.70 -4.67 4.75
N SER A 42 19.80 -5.45 4.17
CA SER A 42 19.94 -5.97 2.81
C SER A 42 19.76 -4.89 1.74
N GLY A 43 19.17 -3.73 2.11
CA GLY A 43 18.85 -2.66 1.17
C GLY A 43 17.53 -2.88 0.42
N SER A 44 16.78 -3.91 0.78
CA SER A 44 15.44 -4.21 0.31
C SER A 44 14.57 -4.64 1.49
N LEU A 45 13.27 -4.34 1.45
CA LEU A 45 12.32 -4.78 2.47
C LEU A 45 11.67 -6.09 2.02
N GLU A 46 11.92 -7.17 2.75
CA GLU A 46 11.13 -8.40 2.59
C GLU A 46 9.70 -8.21 3.10
N ALA A 47 8.78 -9.11 2.76
CA ALA A 47 7.40 -9.08 3.25
C ALA A 47 7.23 -8.79 4.77
N PRO A 48 7.98 -9.42 5.71
CA PRO A 48 7.88 -9.09 7.14
C PRO A 48 8.40 -7.68 7.47
N GLU A 49 9.46 -7.22 6.82
CA GLU A 49 10.06 -5.91 7.02
C GLU A 49 9.20 -4.80 6.39
N PHE A 50 8.64 -5.06 5.22
CA PHE A 50 7.67 -4.19 4.55
C PHE A 50 6.42 -3.99 5.41
N ARG A 51 5.96 -5.06 6.07
CA ARG A 51 4.86 -4.93 7.04
C ARG A 51 5.23 -3.98 8.18
N ASN A 52 6.43 -4.13 8.75
CA ASN A 52 6.93 -3.24 9.80
C ASN A 52 7.06 -1.78 9.29
N PHE A 53 7.55 -1.60 8.06
CA PHE A 53 7.62 -0.29 7.40
C PHE A 53 6.25 0.40 7.30
N ILE A 54 5.22 -0.34 6.86
CA ILE A 54 3.84 0.17 6.80
C ILE A 54 3.31 0.49 8.20
N ASP A 55 3.60 -0.34 9.20
CA ASP A 55 3.14 -0.10 10.58
C ASP A 55 3.82 1.17 11.16
N LEU A 56 5.12 1.36 10.94
CA LEU A 56 5.87 2.58 11.32
C LEU A 56 5.33 3.84 10.63
N LEU A 57 5.00 3.74 9.33
CA LEU A 57 4.38 4.84 8.59
C LEU A 57 2.98 5.17 9.12
N ALA A 58 2.19 4.14 9.47
CA ALA A 58 0.86 4.32 10.01
C ALA A 58 0.90 5.00 11.39
N ASP A 59 1.83 4.59 12.25
CA ASP A 59 2.08 5.21 13.55
C ASP A 59 2.59 6.66 13.39
N GLY A 60 3.42 6.90 12.37
CA GLY A 60 3.91 8.23 11.98
C GLY A 60 2.90 9.16 11.30
N GLY A 61 1.64 8.76 11.17
CA GLY A 61 0.58 9.64 10.64
C GLY A 61 0.21 9.42 9.17
N ASN A 62 0.89 8.54 8.44
CA ASN A 62 0.62 8.33 7.03
C ASN A 62 -0.76 7.64 6.83
N ARG A 63 -1.69 8.32 6.16
CA ARG A 63 -3.05 7.82 5.98
C ARG A 63 -3.17 6.64 5.02
N MET A 64 -2.30 6.56 4.02
CA MET A 64 -2.26 5.40 3.12
C MET A 64 -1.83 4.17 3.92
N ALA A 65 -0.75 4.29 4.70
CA ALA A 65 -0.25 3.21 5.54
C ALA A 65 -1.28 2.76 6.60
N ARG A 66 -2.01 3.70 7.24
CA ARG A 66 -3.13 3.37 8.14
C ARG A 66 -4.23 2.59 7.45
N THR A 67 -4.57 2.96 6.21
CA THR A 67 -5.56 2.23 5.40
C THR A 67 -5.10 0.82 5.06
N VAL A 68 -3.83 0.67 4.68
CA VAL A 68 -3.21 -0.64 4.38
C VAL A 68 -3.21 -1.53 5.62
N ARG A 69 -2.80 -0.99 6.78
CA ARG A 69 -2.82 -1.70 8.07
C ARG A 69 -4.23 -2.11 8.48
N ALA A 70 -5.20 -1.19 8.43
CA ALA A 70 -6.59 -1.45 8.79
C ALA A 70 -7.24 -2.51 7.88
N SER A 71 -6.91 -2.48 6.59
CA SER A 71 -7.43 -3.43 5.59
C SER A 71 -6.59 -4.72 5.50
N ARG A 72 -5.50 -4.82 6.26
CA ARG A 72 -4.47 -5.89 6.15
C ARG A 72 -3.97 -6.10 4.71
N ALA A 73 -3.99 -5.05 3.90
CA ALA A 73 -3.73 -5.08 2.47
C ALA A 73 -2.22 -5.01 2.14
N TYR A 74 -1.38 -5.59 2.99
CA TYR A 74 0.08 -5.49 2.87
C TYR A 74 0.59 -6.06 1.55
N GLY A 75 0.05 -7.21 1.10
CA GLY A 75 0.43 -7.79 -0.19
C GLY A 75 0.06 -6.90 -1.38
N ILE A 76 -1.11 -6.27 -1.35
CA ILE A 76 -1.53 -5.34 -2.42
C ILE A 76 -0.64 -4.09 -2.45
N ALA A 77 -0.29 -3.57 -1.27
CA ALA A 77 0.63 -2.44 -1.17
C ALA A 77 2.03 -2.81 -1.66
N LEU A 78 2.51 -4.02 -1.34
CA LEU A 78 3.79 -4.55 -1.81
C LEU A 78 3.79 -4.66 -3.34
N SER A 79 2.79 -5.31 -3.94
CA SER A 79 2.67 -5.45 -5.41
C SER A 79 2.54 -4.13 -6.18
N ARG A 80 2.26 -3.00 -5.51
CA ARG A 80 2.23 -1.68 -6.16
C ARG A 80 3.61 -1.03 -6.25
N VAL A 81 4.53 -1.43 -5.38
CA VAL A 81 5.88 -0.85 -5.28
C VAL A 81 6.94 -1.85 -5.77
N ASP A 82 6.66 -3.15 -5.70
CA ASP A 82 7.43 -4.24 -6.29
C ASP A 82 7.22 -4.24 -7.83
N TYR A 83 8.14 -3.61 -8.55
CA TYR A 83 8.07 -3.48 -10.00
C TYR A 83 8.67 -4.69 -10.71
N ASN A 84 9.67 -5.34 -10.11
CA ASN A 84 10.33 -6.51 -10.67
C ASN A 84 9.65 -7.84 -10.29
N ASN A 85 8.61 -7.80 -9.45
CA ASN A 85 7.84 -8.93 -8.92
C ASN A 85 8.70 -9.97 -8.19
N ASP A 86 9.72 -9.52 -7.47
CA ASP A 86 10.59 -10.41 -6.69
C ASP A 86 10.07 -10.66 -5.26
N GLY A 87 8.95 -10.02 -4.88
CA GLY A 87 8.33 -10.15 -3.57
C GLY A 87 8.99 -9.32 -2.48
N ARG A 88 9.93 -8.43 -2.85
CA ARG A 88 10.62 -7.49 -1.97
C ARG A 88 10.44 -6.07 -2.50
N VAL A 89 10.78 -5.09 -1.68
CA VAL A 89 10.76 -3.67 -2.09
C VAL A 89 12.14 -3.08 -1.91
N SER A 90 12.84 -2.87 -3.02
CA SER A 90 14.19 -2.30 -3.00
C SER A 90 14.15 -0.78 -2.83
N GLY A 91 15.22 -0.20 -2.27
CA GLY A 91 15.33 1.25 -2.12
C GLY A 91 15.15 2.03 -3.44
N ASP A 92 15.57 1.47 -4.58
CA ASP A 92 15.38 2.09 -5.89
C ASP A 92 13.94 2.00 -6.41
N GLU A 93 13.20 0.96 -6.03
CA GLU A 93 11.78 0.83 -6.37
C GLU A 93 10.93 1.82 -5.58
N LEU A 94 11.26 2.05 -4.31
CA LEU A 94 10.67 3.11 -3.50
C LEU A 94 10.93 4.50 -4.08
N LYS A 95 12.17 4.81 -4.45
CA LYS A 95 12.50 6.09 -5.12
C LYS A 95 11.74 6.24 -6.43
N ARG A 96 11.60 5.16 -7.21
CA ARG A 96 10.84 5.16 -8.45
C ARG A 96 9.36 5.45 -8.20
N TYR A 97 8.78 4.83 -7.17
CA TYR A 97 7.40 5.08 -6.78
C TYR A 97 7.17 6.52 -6.33
N ASP A 98 8.09 7.07 -5.52
CA ASP A 98 8.04 8.46 -5.04
C ASP A 98 8.11 9.47 -6.18
N LYS A 99 8.99 9.25 -7.18
CA LYS A 99 9.11 10.13 -8.36
C LYS A 99 7.89 10.06 -9.31
N ALA A 100 7.09 9.00 -9.22
CA ALA A 100 5.95 8.78 -10.11
C ALA A 100 4.62 9.36 -9.60
N ASN A 101 4.58 9.87 -8.36
CA ASN A 101 3.40 10.47 -7.70
C ASN A 101 3.68 11.91 -7.27
#